data_AF-A0A4D5RTY1-F1
#
_entry.id   AF-A0A4D5RTY1-F1
#
_cell.length_a   1.000
_cell.length_b   1.000
_cell.length_c   1.000
_cell.angle_alpha   90.00
_cell.angle_beta   90.00
_cell.angle_gamma   90.00
#
_symmetry.space_group_name_H-M   'P 1'
#
loop_
_entity.id
_entity.type
_entity.pdbx_description
1 polymer ?
#
loop_
_entity_poly.entity_id
_entity_poly.type
_entity_poly.pdbx_seq_one_letter_code
_entity_poly.pdbx_strand_id
1 'polypeptide(L)'
;MQRLAHTPGQQETPPREPRPHLTVPVYMGYDDVKSVADFLGELQTYHLASGASEAFIVDRIVPLALQASARCWLGSQTPFTSLADFQTRLREEFLPAGYATQILRELEARTQHQDESLVRYVRVMQELFKRADPKSPESDRVARVRRQCHPRYHGYLINRTFETLEELARGARLIEEALHAKRNYVPPPPAKYALEPACAWRGPEASTQVDCPNETSLPHHVNQESWRGMHGDLPCGISVCSPNSPREVPGGHSEAR
;
A
#
# COMPACT_ATOMS: atom_id res chain seq x y z
N MET A 1 15.59 41.44 -66.01
CA MET A 1 15.27 40.11 -65.45
C MET A 1 15.50 40.15 -63.95
N GLN A 2 14.51 39.63 -63.21
CA GLN A 2 14.22 39.91 -61.79
C GLN A 2 15.20 39.21 -60.82
N ARG A 3 15.52 39.89 -59.71
CA ARG A 3 16.16 39.30 -58.53
C ARG A 3 15.07 38.67 -57.65
N LEU A 4 15.13 37.36 -57.44
CA LEU A 4 14.30 36.66 -56.46
C LEU A 4 15.00 36.67 -55.10
N ALA A 5 14.42 37.42 -54.16
CA ALA A 5 14.78 37.40 -52.76
C ALA A 5 14.38 36.06 -52.13
N HIS A 6 15.32 35.39 -51.48
CA HIS A 6 15.04 34.21 -50.65
C HIS A 6 14.62 34.68 -49.26
N THR A 7 13.40 34.33 -48.88
CA THR A 7 12.85 34.50 -47.52
C THR A 7 13.45 33.41 -46.61
N PRO A 8 13.99 33.72 -45.42
CA PRO A 8 14.43 32.69 -44.48
C PRO A 8 13.20 31.97 -43.90
N GLY A 9 13.20 30.65 -44.00
CA GLY A 9 12.18 29.79 -43.38
C GLY A 9 12.17 29.96 -41.86
N GLN A 10 10.96 30.13 -41.32
CA GLN A 10 10.71 30.12 -39.88
C GLN A 10 11.14 28.75 -39.32
N GLN A 11 12.10 28.76 -38.39
CA GLN A 11 12.37 27.60 -37.55
C GLN A 11 11.19 27.43 -36.60
N GLU A 12 10.35 26.44 -36.86
CA GLU A 12 9.37 25.93 -35.91
C GLU A 12 10.11 25.47 -34.65
N THR A 13 9.89 26.17 -33.55
CA THR A 13 10.38 25.76 -32.23
C THR A 13 9.58 24.52 -31.83
N PRO A 14 10.23 23.39 -31.49
CA PRO A 14 9.51 22.20 -31.10
C PRO A 14 8.62 22.48 -29.88
N PRO A 15 7.46 21.82 -29.75
CA PRO A 15 6.57 21.99 -28.62
C PRO A 15 7.34 21.77 -27.32
N ARG A 16 7.39 22.78 -26.45
CA ARG A 16 7.94 22.62 -25.10
C ARG A 16 7.07 21.62 -24.37
N GLU A 17 7.63 20.44 -24.09
CA GLU A 17 6.99 19.46 -23.22
C GLU A 17 6.58 20.12 -21.90
N PRO A 18 5.35 19.87 -21.41
CA PRO A 18 4.90 20.43 -20.15
C PRO A 18 5.80 19.90 -19.03
N ARG A 19 6.58 20.80 -18.43
CA ARG A 19 7.43 20.47 -17.29
C ARG A 19 6.54 20.32 -16.05
N PRO A 20 6.61 19.21 -15.31
CA PRO A 20 5.84 19.06 -14.10
C PRO A 20 6.21 20.16 -13.10
N HIS A 21 5.22 20.71 -12.40
CA HIS A 21 5.46 21.60 -11.28
C HIS A 21 6.00 20.77 -10.10
N LEU A 22 7.31 20.85 -9.89
CA LEU A 22 7.98 20.13 -8.81
C LEU A 22 7.96 20.96 -7.53
N THR A 23 7.54 20.36 -6.42
CA THR A 23 7.60 20.98 -5.10
C THR A 23 8.95 20.65 -4.46
N VAL A 24 9.63 21.67 -3.95
CA VAL A 24 10.91 21.49 -3.23
C VAL A 24 10.62 20.78 -1.90
N PRO A 25 11.29 19.66 -1.60
CA PRO A 25 11.11 18.97 -0.33
C PRO A 25 11.64 19.81 0.82
N VAL A 26 10.97 19.75 1.97
CA VAL A 26 11.32 20.54 3.16
C VAL A 26 11.72 19.62 4.31
N TYR A 27 12.71 20.07 5.09
CA TYR A 27 13.16 19.45 6.33
C TYR A 27 13.45 20.49 7.42
N MET A 28 12.85 20.30 8.60
CA MET A 28 12.88 21.23 9.74
C MET A 28 14.03 20.95 10.73
N GLY A 29 14.66 19.77 10.66
CA GLY A 29 15.70 19.32 11.59
C GLY A 29 15.14 18.55 12.79
N TYR A 30 15.52 18.92 14.02
CA TYR A 30 15.24 18.14 15.24
C TYR A 30 13.76 18.00 15.59
N ASP A 31 12.95 19.01 15.27
CA ASP A 31 11.50 19.02 15.55
C ASP A 31 10.68 18.47 14.37
N ASP A 32 11.32 17.93 13.34
CA ASP A 32 10.61 17.38 12.18
C ASP A 32 10.00 16.00 12.51
N VAL A 33 8.77 15.79 12.06
CA VAL A 33 8.11 14.47 12.10
C VAL A 33 8.74 13.54 11.06
N LYS A 34 9.25 14.10 9.96
CA LYS A 34 9.93 13.38 8.89
C LYS A 34 11.35 13.02 9.31
N SER A 35 11.77 11.78 9.05
CA SER A 35 13.17 11.41 9.29
C SER A 35 14.11 12.01 8.24
N VAL A 36 15.38 12.19 8.60
CA VAL A 36 16.43 12.59 7.64
C VAL A 36 16.48 11.64 6.44
N ALA A 37 16.28 10.34 6.67
CA ALA A 37 16.28 9.33 5.62
C ALA A 37 15.14 9.56 4.61
N ASP A 38 13.95 9.91 5.10
CA ASP A 38 12.80 10.23 4.24
C ASP A 38 13.06 11.50 3.44
N PHE A 39 13.55 12.57 4.08
CA PHE A 39 13.91 13.82 3.38
C PHE A 39 14.94 13.59 2.28
N LEU A 40 16.00 12.83 2.56
CA LEU A 40 17.02 12.53 1.55
C LEU A 40 16.47 11.70 0.40
N GLY A 41 15.51 10.82 0.66
CA GLY A 41 14.76 10.12 -0.38
C GLY A 41 13.96 11.07 -1.27
N GLU A 42 13.21 12.00 -0.67
CA GLU A 42 12.44 13.02 -1.39
C GLU A 42 13.35 13.95 -2.21
N LEU A 43 14.50 14.36 -1.65
CA LEU A 43 15.49 15.17 -2.36
C LEU A 43 16.07 14.43 -3.57
N GLN A 44 16.33 13.14 -3.44
CA GLN A 44 16.78 12.31 -4.56
C GLN A 44 15.70 12.19 -5.64
N THR A 45 14.43 12.00 -5.25
CA THR A 45 13.31 11.99 -6.19
C THR A 45 13.18 13.34 -6.91
N TYR A 46 13.30 14.45 -6.18
CA TYR A 46 13.29 15.79 -6.76
C TYR A 46 14.46 16.00 -7.75
N HIS A 47 15.68 15.58 -7.38
CA HIS A 47 16.85 15.66 -8.27
C HIS A 47 16.56 14.94 -9.59
N LEU A 48 16.12 13.67 -9.52
CA LEU A 48 15.85 12.87 -10.71
C LEU A 48 14.73 13.44 -11.58
N ALA A 49 13.65 13.93 -10.95
CA ALA A 49 12.51 14.50 -11.67
C ALA A 49 12.81 15.86 -12.29
N SER A 50 13.65 16.67 -11.65
CA SER A 50 14.02 18.01 -12.13
C SER A 50 15.07 17.99 -13.24
N GLY A 51 15.88 16.93 -13.33
CA GLY A 51 17.03 16.86 -14.23
C GLY A 51 18.10 17.93 -13.93
N ALA A 52 18.06 18.51 -12.72
CA ALA A 52 18.99 19.56 -12.31
C ALA A 52 20.38 18.98 -12.03
N SER A 53 21.42 19.80 -12.21
CA SER A 53 22.78 19.41 -11.85
C SER A 53 22.94 19.31 -10.32
N GLU A 54 23.88 18.49 -9.85
CA GLU A 54 24.19 18.40 -8.41
C GLU A 54 24.55 19.76 -7.80
N ALA A 55 25.33 20.58 -8.51
CA ALA A 55 25.68 21.93 -8.08
C ALA A 55 24.42 22.80 -7.89
N PHE A 56 23.45 22.71 -8.79
CA PHE A 56 22.19 23.44 -8.63
C PHE A 56 21.40 22.94 -7.40
N ILE A 57 21.38 21.63 -7.14
CA ILE A 57 20.73 21.09 -5.94
C ILE A 57 21.38 21.65 -4.68
N VAL A 58 22.71 21.59 -4.57
CA VAL A 58 23.44 22.05 -3.39
C VAL A 58 23.33 23.56 -3.21
N ASP A 59 23.54 24.34 -4.26
CA ASP A 59 23.66 25.80 -4.15
C ASP A 59 22.31 26.52 -4.08
N ARG A 60 21.25 25.93 -4.66
CA ARG A 60 19.94 26.58 -4.80
C ARG A 60 18.81 25.85 -4.10
N ILE A 61 18.78 24.53 -4.13
CA ILE A 61 17.66 23.76 -3.57
C ILE A 61 17.85 23.52 -2.07
N VAL A 62 19.03 23.09 -1.63
CA VAL A 62 19.30 22.84 -0.19
C VAL A 62 19.00 24.07 0.69
N PRO A 63 19.39 25.31 0.34
CA PRO A 63 19.07 26.49 1.15
C PRO A 63 17.57 26.83 1.23
N LEU A 64 16.75 26.34 0.29
CA LEU A 64 15.29 26.48 0.29
C LEU A 64 14.61 25.32 1.01
N ALA A 65 15.19 24.13 0.93
CA ALA A 65 14.69 22.90 1.53
C ALA A 65 14.85 22.87 3.05
N LEU A 66 15.96 23.39 3.58
CA LEU A 66 16.24 23.37 5.01
C LEU A 66 15.60 24.57 5.72
N GLN A 67 14.81 24.26 6.75
CA GLN A 67 14.04 25.21 7.55
C GLN A 67 14.32 25.00 9.05
N ALA A 68 13.85 25.92 9.89
CA ALA A 68 13.99 25.87 11.34
C ALA A 68 15.42 25.49 11.80
N SER A 69 15.56 24.47 12.66
CA SER A 69 16.86 24.03 13.18
C SER A 69 17.83 23.56 12.08
N ALA A 70 17.33 22.93 11.01
CA ALA A 70 18.16 22.54 9.87
C ALA A 70 18.71 23.76 9.09
N ARG A 71 17.95 24.86 9.03
CA ARG A 71 18.46 26.12 8.45
C ARG A 71 19.54 26.75 9.31
N CYS A 72 19.38 26.73 10.63
CA CYS A 72 20.40 27.22 11.56
C CYS A 72 21.69 26.42 11.43
N TRP A 73 21.58 25.09 11.37
CA TRP A 73 22.72 24.19 11.11
C TRP A 73 23.39 24.49 9.76
N LEU A 74 22.63 24.67 8.68
CA LEU A 74 23.19 25.03 7.38
C LEU A 74 24.05 26.29 7.44
N GLY A 75 23.63 27.29 8.23
CA GLY A 75 24.37 28.54 8.42
C GLY A 75 25.70 28.39 9.17
N SER A 76 25.90 27.30 9.91
CA SER A 76 27.17 27.00 10.58
C SER A 76 28.12 26.11 9.78
N GLN A 77 27.65 25.55 8.65
CA GLN A 77 28.45 24.66 7.82
C GLN A 77 29.42 25.43 6.92
N THR A 78 30.58 24.82 6.66
CA THR A 78 31.42 25.22 5.52
C THR A 78 30.74 24.80 4.20
N PRO A 79 31.04 25.47 3.07
CA PRO A 79 30.47 25.10 1.78
C PRO A 79 30.67 23.60 1.48
N PHE A 80 29.59 22.95 1.02
CA PHE A 80 29.66 21.54 0.65
C PHE A 80 30.39 21.36 -0.67
N THR A 81 31.22 20.33 -0.74
CA THR A 81 32.02 20.02 -1.94
C THR A 81 31.23 19.24 -3.00
N SER A 82 30.15 18.58 -2.60
CA SER A 82 29.30 17.76 -3.46
C SER A 82 27.95 17.51 -2.79
N LEU A 83 26.99 16.96 -3.54
CA LEU A 83 25.73 16.49 -2.97
C LEU A 83 25.96 15.36 -1.95
N ALA A 84 26.92 14.47 -2.20
CA ALA A 84 27.25 13.38 -1.28
C ALA A 84 27.83 13.89 0.06
N ASP A 85 28.67 14.93 0.02
CA ASP A 85 29.22 15.60 1.20
C ASP A 85 28.09 16.22 2.05
N PHE A 86 27.18 16.96 1.41
CA PHE A 86 25.97 17.46 2.07
C PHE A 86 25.16 16.34 2.74
N GLN A 87 24.85 15.27 1.99
CA GLN A 87 24.06 14.15 2.52
C GLN A 87 24.75 13.44 3.69
N THR A 88 26.08 13.38 3.69
CA THR A 88 26.86 12.76 4.76
C THR A 88 26.77 13.60 6.03
N ARG A 89 27.09 14.90 5.93
CA ARG A 89 27.04 15.79 7.10
C ARG A 89 25.63 15.96 7.66
N LEU A 90 24.61 15.99 6.81
CA LEU A 90 23.22 16.06 7.25
C LEU A 90 22.83 14.83 8.07
N ARG A 91 23.28 13.63 7.65
CA ARG A 91 23.05 12.39 8.41
C ARG A 91 23.80 12.41 9.73
N GLU A 92 25.04 12.87 9.75
CA GLU A 92 25.84 12.97 10.98
C GLU A 92 25.20 13.88 12.03
N GLU A 93 24.59 14.99 11.61
CA GLU A 93 23.93 15.93 12.52
C GLU A 93 22.58 15.43 13.05
N PHE A 94 21.74 14.91 12.16
CA PHE A 94 20.31 14.74 12.45
C PHE A 94 19.88 13.28 12.62
N LEU A 95 20.76 12.30 12.38
CA LEU A 95 20.46 10.93 12.78
C LEU A 95 20.70 10.73 14.28
N PRO A 96 19.84 9.95 14.96
CA PRO A 96 20.08 9.57 16.34
C PRO A 96 21.40 8.81 16.52
N ALA A 97 22.04 8.98 17.68
CA ALA A 97 23.20 8.19 18.05
C ALA A 97 22.87 6.69 18.02
N GLY A 98 23.70 5.89 17.35
CA GLY A 98 23.49 4.44 17.19
C GLY A 98 22.40 4.06 16.20
N TYR A 99 21.92 4.99 15.35
CA TYR A 99 20.89 4.74 14.33
C TYR A 99 21.14 3.46 13.51
N ALA A 100 22.37 3.22 13.04
CA ALA A 100 22.70 2.04 12.25
C ALA A 100 22.41 0.72 12.99
N THR A 101 22.73 0.65 14.29
CA THR A 101 22.43 -0.53 15.11
C THR A 101 20.93 -0.63 15.39
N GLN A 102 20.25 0.50 15.63
CA GLN A 102 18.82 0.52 15.91
C GLN A 102 18.00 0.05 14.71
N ILE A 103 18.30 0.52 13.50
CA ILE A 103 17.56 0.14 12.29
C ILE A 103 17.80 -1.33 11.90
N LEU A 104 18.99 -1.88 12.17
CA LEU A 104 19.26 -3.30 12.02
C LEU A 104 18.43 -4.14 13.01
N ARG A 105 18.36 -3.73 14.28
CA ARG A 105 17.49 -4.39 15.27
C ARG A 105 16.03 -4.32 14.88
N GLU A 106 15.59 -3.19 14.33
CA GLU A 106 14.23 -3.03 13.81
C GLU A 106 13.97 -4.03 12.67
N LEU A 107 14.88 -4.15 11.70
CA LEU A 107 14.80 -5.15 10.63
C LEU A 107 14.74 -6.59 11.15
N GLU A 108 15.50 -6.91 12.20
CA GLU A 108 15.51 -8.23 12.81
C GLU A 108 14.23 -8.54 13.58
N ALA A 109 13.69 -7.56 14.31
CA ALA A 109 12.49 -7.71 15.12
C ALA A 109 11.19 -7.59 14.32
N ARG A 110 11.23 -6.99 13.11
CA ARG A 110 10.04 -6.74 12.31
C ARG A 110 9.37 -8.05 11.89
N THR A 111 8.11 -8.20 12.30
CA THR A 111 7.20 -9.28 11.90
C THR A 111 5.89 -8.68 11.43
N GLN A 112 5.18 -9.35 10.52
CA GLN A 112 3.94 -8.85 9.94
C GLN A 112 2.79 -8.83 10.96
N HIS A 113 2.10 -7.68 11.09
CA HIS A 113 0.92 -7.57 11.94
C HIS A 113 -0.30 -8.29 11.30
N GLN A 114 -1.24 -8.78 12.11
CA GLN A 114 -2.42 -9.52 11.61
C GLN A 114 -3.30 -8.71 10.64
N ASP A 115 -3.39 -7.39 10.85
CA ASP A 115 -4.19 -6.47 10.03
C ASP A 115 -3.38 -5.87 8.86
N GLU A 116 -2.09 -6.18 8.78
CA GLU A 116 -1.24 -5.72 7.69
C GLU A 116 -1.36 -6.67 6.49
N SER A 117 -1.69 -6.14 5.31
CA SER A 117 -1.64 -6.91 4.05
C SER A 117 -0.21 -7.38 3.75
N LEU A 118 -0.05 -8.55 3.15
CA LEU A 118 1.26 -9.08 2.75
C LEU A 118 1.96 -8.16 1.76
N VAL A 119 1.21 -7.52 0.85
CA VAL A 119 1.78 -6.55 -0.09
C VAL A 119 2.39 -5.36 0.64
N ARG A 120 1.64 -4.73 1.56
CA ARG A 120 2.15 -3.61 2.38
C ARG A 120 3.37 -4.04 3.20
N TYR A 121 3.31 -5.21 3.84
CA TYR A 121 4.42 -5.74 4.62
C TYR A 121 5.69 -5.88 3.78
N VAL A 122 5.60 -6.49 2.60
CA VAL A 122 6.75 -6.64 1.68
C VAL A 122 7.31 -5.28 1.27
N ARG A 123 6.47 -4.28 0.97
CA ARG A 123 6.92 -2.91 0.64
C ARG A 123 7.64 -2.24 1.80
N VAL A 124 7.12 -2.37 3.02
CA VAL A 124 7.79 -1.84 4.22
C VAL A 124 9.14 -2.52 4.43
N MET A 125 9.21 -3.84 4.28
CA MET A 125 10.47 -4.58 4.39
C MET A 125 11.49 -4.15 3.34
N GLN A 126 11.08 -3.87 2.09
CA GLN A 126 11.97 -3.32 1.05
C GLN A 126 12.61 -2.00 1.50
N GLU A 127 11.81 -1.07 2.04
CA GLU A 127 12.33 0.21 2.54
C GLU A 127 13.25 0.02 3.75
N LEU A 128 12.91 -0.91 4.64
CA LEU A 128 13.73 -1.21 5.82
C LEU A 128 15.08 -1.82 5.43
N PHE A 129 15.13 -2.74 4.46
CA PHE A 129 16.38 -3.26 3.91
C PHE A 129 17.23 -2.18 3.27
N LYS A 130 16.64 -1.27 2.49
CA LYS A 130 17.39 -0.14 1.88
C LYS A 130 18.11 0.71 2.94
N ARG A 131 17.51 0.86 4.12
CA ARG A 131 18.06 1.67 5.22
C ARG A 131 19.06 0.90 6.07
N ALA A 132 18.73 -0.34 6.42
CA ALA A 132 19.48 -1.11 7.42
C ALA A 132 20.61 -1.95 6.80
N ASP A 133 20.34 -2.59 5.67
CA ASP A 133 21.29 -3.49 5.01
C ASP A 133 21.09 -3.47 3.48
N PRO A 134 21.52 -2.39 2.80
CA PRO A 134 21.35 -2.24 1.37
C PRO A 134 22.16 -3.26 0.54
N LYS A 135 23.11 -3.97 1.16
CA LYS A 135 23.99 -4.92 0.49
C LYS A 135 23.54 -6.39 0.61
N SER A 136 22.52 -6.71 1.42
CA SER A 136 22.05 -8.10 1.48
C SER A 136 21.55 -8.59 0.11
N PRO A 137 21.85 -9.84 -0.27
CA PRO A 137 21.35 -10.41 -1.51
C PRO A 137 19.83 -10.59 -1.45
N GLU A 138 19.16 -10.42 -2.58
CA GLU A 138 17.69 -10.49 -2.66
C GLU A 138 17.13 -11.83 -2.17
N SER A 139 17.83 -12.94 -2.41
CA SER A 139 17.46 -14.27 -1.90
C SER A 139 17.31 -14.29 -0.37
N ASP A 140 18.24 -13.67 0.35
CA ASP A 140 18.24 -13.63 1.81
C ASP A 140 17.15 -12.71 2.33
N ARG A 141 16.89 -11.61 1.60
CA ARG A 141 15.80 -10.69 1.89
C ARG A 141 14.44 -11.39 1.75
N VAL A 142 14.22 -12.09 0.65
CA VAL A 142 13.01 -12.88 0.39
C VAL A 142 12.85 -13.96 1.47
N ALA A 143 13.90 -14.73 1.77
CA ALA A 143 13.87 -15.77 2.78
C ALA A 143 13.49 -15.21 4.16
N ARG A 144 14.05 -14.04 4.53
CA ARG A 144 13.73 -13.35 5.78
C ARG A 144 12.27 -12.89 5.81
N VAL A 145 11.78 -12.24 4.75
CA VAL A 145 10.37 -11.79 4.68
C VAL A 145 9.41 -12.97 4.78
N ARG A 146 9.67 -14.08 4.09
CA ARG A 146 8.86 -15.30 4.19
C ARG A 146 8.82 -15.86 5.62
N ARG A 147 9.96 -15.86 6.33
CA ARG A 147 10.04 -16.34 7.72
C ARG A 147 9.29 -15.44 8.70
N GLN A 148 9.33 -14.12 8.51
CA GLN A 148 8.74 -13.14 9.43
C GLN A 148 7.31 -12.72 9.06
N CYS A 149 6.78 -13.18 7.92
CA CYS A 149 5.40 -12.91 7.54
C CYS A 149 4.40 -13.70 8.40
N HIS A 150 3.16 -13.21 8.45
CA HIS A 150 2.12 -13.77 9.31
C HIS A 150 1.80 -15.22 8.90
N PRO A 151 1.66 -16.17 9.85
CA PRO A 151 1.48 -17.61 9.55
C PRO A 151 0.35 -17.94 8.58
N ARG A 152 -0.70 -17.09 8.52
CA ARG A 152 -1.82 -17.22 7.56
C ARG A 152 -1.37 -17.36 6.10
N TYR A 153 -0.20 -16.84 5.75
CA TYR A 153 0.33 -16.86 4.38
C TYR A 153 1.27 -18.03 4.11
N HIS A 154 1.77 -18.75 5.13
CA HIS A 154 2.82 -19.76 4.95
C HIS A 154 2.39 -20.88 3.99
N GLY A 155 1.15 -21.37 4.10
CA GLY A 155 0.62 -22.38 3.19
C GLY A 155 0.54 -21.94 1.72
N TYR A 156 0.38 -20.64 1.47
CA TYR A 156 0.35 -20.07 0.12
C TYR A 156 1.75 -19.81 -0.45
N LEU A 157 2.75 -19.68 0.43
CA LEU A 157 4.14 -19.37 0.09
C LEU A 157 5.03 -20.61 -0.03
N ILE A 158 4.63 -21.77 0.50
CA ILE A 158 5.50 -22.95 0.64
C ILE A 158 6.01 -23.48 -0.72
N ASN A 159 5.14 -23.53 -1.73
CA ASN A 159 5.46 -24.07 -3.06
C ASN A 159 5.72 -22.96 -4.10
N ARG A 160 6.05 -21.74 -3.65
CA ARG A 160 6.37 -20.61 -4.52
C ARG A 160 7.79 -20.15 -4.28
N THR A 161 8.51 -19.89 -5.35
CA THR A 161 9.83 -19.27 -5.35
C THR A 161 9.72 -17.84 -5.83
N PHE A 162 10.57 -16.96 -5.27
CA PHE A 162 10.65 -15.56 -5.64
C PHE A 162 12.13 -15.18 -5.58
N GLU A 163 12.65 -14.58 -6.64
CA GLU A 163 14.06 -14.17 -6.72
C GLU A 163 14.28 -12.80 -6.08
N THR A 164 13.22 -11.97 -6.05
CA THR A 164 13.28 -10.60 -5.53
C THR A 164 12.09 -10.28 -4.64
N LEU A 165 12.25 -9.27 -3.78
CA LEU A 165 11.12 -8.75 -3.01
C LEU A 165 10.01 -8.15 -3.90
N GLU A 166 10.35 -7.70 -5.11
CA GLU A 166 9.37 -7.21 -6.08
C GLU A 166 8.48 -8.34 -6.62
N GLU A 167 9.09 -9.48 -6.96
CA GLU A 167 8.35 -10.69 -7.34
C GLU A 167 7.46 -11.18 -6.21
N LEU A 168 7.97 -11.19 -4.97
CA LEU A 168 7.20 -11.54 -3.80
C LEU A 168 6.01 -10.60 -3.61
N ALA A 169 6.17 -9.28 -3.82
CA ALA A 169 5.07 -8.31 -3.74
C ALA A 169 3.98 -8.55 -4.80
N ARG A 170 4.36 -8.93 -6.03
CA ARG A 170 3.39 -9.33 -7.06
C ARG A 170 2.69 -10.63 -6.69
N GLY A 171 3.43 -11.63 -6.23
CA GLY A 171 2.88 -12.90 -5.75
C GLY A 171 1.93 -12.74 -4.57
N ALA A 172 2.23 -11.81 -3.67
CA ALA A 172 1.40 -11.47 -2.52
C ALA A 172 0.00 -10.99 -2.93
N ARG A 173 -0.12 -10.19 -4.00
CA ARG A 173 -1.44 -9.76 -4.53
C ARG A 173 -2.30 -10.95 -4.93
N LEU A 174 -1.73 -11.91 -5.67
CA LEU A 174 -2.43 -13.13 -6.08
C LEU A 174 -2.88 -13.98 -4.89
N ILE A 175 -2.07 -14.02 -3.83
CA ILE A 175 -2.42 -14.73 -2.59
C ILE A 175 -3.58 -14.05 -1.88
N GLU A 176 -3.57 -12.72 -1.82
CA GLU A 176 -4.64 -11.93 -1.20
C GLU A 176 -5.95 -12.02 -1.99
N GLU A 177 -5.88 -12.03 -3.32
CA GLU A 177 -7.03 -12.29 -4.18
C GLU A 177 -7.62 -13.69 -3.92
N ALA A 178 -6.77 -14.72 -3.81
CA ALA A 178 -7.22 -16.08 -3.49
C ALA A 178 -7.85 -16.19 -2.10
N LEU A 179 -7.29 -15.50 -1.09
CA LEU A 179 -7.86 -15.41 0.24
C LEU A 179 -9.20 -14.68 0.25
N HIS A 180 -9.32 -13.60 -0.51
CA HIS A 180 -10.56 -12.84 -0.66
C HIS A 180 -11.65 -13.67 -1.34
N ALA A 181 -11.31 -14.37 -2.43
CA ALA A 181 -12.21 -15.29 -3.12
C ALA A 181 -12.68 -16.43 -2.19
N LYS A 182 -11.76 -17.00 -1.40
CA LYS A 182 -12.09 -18.03 -0.40
C LYS A 182 -13.05 -17.51 0.66
N ARG A 183 -12.85 -16.29 1.16
CA ARG A 183 -13.73 -15.67 2.18
C ARG A 183 -15.14 -15.43 1.65
N ASN A 184 -15.26 -15.08 0.37
CA ASN A 184 -16.53 -14.76 -0.27
C ASN A 184 -17.14 -15.95 -1.03
N TYR A 185 -16.57 -17.15 -0.88
CA TYR A 185 -17.07 -18.33 -1.57
C TYR A 185 -18.47 -18.68 -1.06
N VAL A 186 -19.39 -18.84 -2.00
CA VAL A 186 -20.72 -19.38 -1.75
C VAL A 186 -20.83 -20.69 -2.54
N PRO A 187 -21.26 -21.79 -1.93
CA PRO A 187 -21.46 -23.04 -2.66
C PRO A 187 -22.46 -22.85 -3.81
N PRO A 188 -22.38 -23.67 -4.87
CA PRO A 188 -23.34 -23.60 -5.97
C PRO A 188 -24.77 -23.80 -5.44
N PRO A 189 -25.78 -23.18 -6.08
CA PRO A 189 -27.17 -23.36 -5.68
C PRO A 189 -27.57 -24.84 -5.80
N PRO A 190 -28.46 -25.34 -4.92
CA PRO A 190 -29.03 -26.68 -5.05
C PRO A 190 -29.69 -26.91 -6.41
N ALA A 191 -29.66 -28.14 -6.93
CA ALA A 191 -30.22 -28.49 -8.24
C ALA A 191 -31.68 -28.05 -8.44
N LYS A 192 -32.51 -28.08 -7.40
CA LYS A 192 -33.92 -27.61 -7.43
C LYS A 192 -34.09 -26.11 -7.71
N TYR A 193 -33.05 -25.32 -7.50
CA TYR A 193 -33.04 -23.88 -7.74
C TYR A 193 -32.08 -23.49 -8.87
N ALA A 194 -31.45 -24.47 -9.52
CA ALA A 194 -30.62 -24.23 -10.70
C ALA A 194 -31.51 -24.07 -11.93
N LEU A 195 -31.16 -23.14 -12.82
CA LEU A 195 -31.80 -22.98 -14.12
C LEU A 195 -31.72 -24.27 -14.95
N GLU A 196 -30.60 -24.99 -14.81
CA GLU A 196 -30.33 -26.28 -15.45
C GLU A 196 -30.03 -27.35 -14.39
N PRO A 197 -31.05 -28.01 -13.82
CA PRO A 197 -30.88 -29.01 -12.75
C PRO A 197 -30.02 -30.22 -13.15
N ALA A 198 -29.90 -30.51 -14.44
CA ALA A 198 -29.04 -31.56 -14.97
C ALA A 198 -27.54 -31.21 -14.83
N CYS A 199 -27.19 -29.92 -14.85
CA CYS A 199 -25.80 -29.44 -14.73
C CYS A 199 -25.43 -29.03 -13.30
N ALA A 200 -26.36 -29.07 -12.36
CA ALA A 200 -26.12 -28.69 -10.97
C ALA A 200 -25.32 -29.76 -10.22
N TRP A 201 -24.48 -29.31 -9.27
CA TRP A 201 -23.78 -30.22 -8.37
C TRP A 201 -24.79 -31.06 -7.57
N ARG A 202 -24.71 -32.39 -7.72
CA ARG A 202 -25.38 -33.35 -6.85
C ARG A 202 -24.32 -33.81 -5.86
N GLY A 203 -24.57 -33.58 -4.57
CA GLY A 203 -23.67 -34.03 -3.51
C GLY A 203 -23.43 -35.54 -3.57
N PRO A 204 -22.52 -36.09 -2.76
CA PRO A 204 -22.30 -37.52 -2.67
C PRO A 204 -23.65 -38.20 -2.48
N GLU A 205 -24.03 -39.05 -3.43
CA GLU A 205 -25.28 -39.77 -3.36
C GLU A 205 -25.19 -40.62 -2.10
N ALA A 206 -25.91 -40.22 -1.04
CA ALA A 206 -26.21 -41.13 0.04
C ALA A 206 -26.81 -42.33 -0.66
N SER A 207 -26.07 -43.43 -0.66
CA SER A 207 -26.33 -44.64 -1.43
C SER A 207 -27.80 -44.97 -1.24
N THR A 208 -28.61 -44.57 -2.22
CA THR A 208 -30.04 -44.79 -2.16
C THR A 208 -30.15 -46.26 -2.47
N GLN A 209 -30.17 -47.04 -1.40
CA GLN A 209 -30.63 -48.40 -1.42
C GLN A 209 -31.94 -48.35 -2.23
N VAL A 210 -31.90 -48.99 -3.39
CA VAL A 210 -33.04 -49.10 -4.28
C VAL A 210 -34.07 -49.95 -3.56
N ASP A 211 -34.89 -49.32 -2.73
CA ASP A 211 -36.17 -49.87 -2.32
C ASP A 211 -37.16 -49.51 -3.41
N CYS A 212 -37.47 -50.51 -4.23
CA CYS A 212 -38.60 -50.51 -5.14
C CYS A 212 -39.90 -50.18 -4.38
N PRO A 213 -40.87 -49.54 -5.06
CA PRO A 213 -41.93 -48.79 -4.40
C PRO A 213 -42.98 -49.71 -3.81
N ASN A 214 -43.48 -49.37 -2.62
CA ASN A 214 -44.86 -49.68 -2.30
C ASN A 214 -45.62 -48.37 -2.05
N GLU A 215 -46.71 -48.23 -2.78
CA GLU A 215 -47.62 -47.11 -2.70
C GLU A 215 -48.16 -46.95 -1.27
N THR A 216 -48.31 -45.70 -0.82
CA THR A 216 -49.58 -45.08 -0.44
C THR A 216 -49.33 -44.01 0.63
N SER A 217 -49.96 -42.85 0.44
CA SER A 217 -50.34 -41.84 1.45
C SER A 217 -49.52 -40.54 1.48
N LEU A 218 -50.04 -39.53 0.78
CA LEU A 218 -50.03 -38.11 1.18
C LEU A 218 -50.94 -37.92 2.43
N PRO A 219 -51.00 -36.74 3.10
CA PRO A 219 -50.20 -35.50 2.97
C PRO A 219 -49.72 -34.94 4.34
N HIS A 220 -48.86 -33.91 4.33
CA HIS A 220 -49.12 -32.66 5.08
C HIS A 220 -48.12 -31.54 4.75
N HIS A 221 -48.65 -30.52 4.08
CA HIS A 221 -48.43 -29.07 4.22
C HIS A 221 -47.12 -28.59 4.89
N VAL A 222 -46.20 -28.02 4.09
CA VAL A 222 -45.16 -27.10 4.59
C VAL A 222 -45.31 -25.75 3.89
N ASN A 223 -45.37 -24.73 4.75
CA ASN A 223 -45.69 -23.33 4.51
C ASN A 223 -44.76 -22.68 3.47
N GLN A 224 -45.35 -22.10 2.42
CA GLN A 224 -44.67 -21.25 1.44
C GLN A 224 -44.60 -19.83 1.99
N GLU A 225 -43.47 -19.37 2.51
CA GLU A 225 -43.19 -17.94 2.67
C GLU A 225 -41.71 -17.71 3.06
N SER A 226 -40.81 -17.64 2.06
CA SER A 226 -39.50 -16.98 2.22
C SER A 226 -38.76 -16.69 0.89
N TRP A 227 -39.43 -16.72 -0.26
CA TRP A 227 -38.82 -16.36 -1.56
C TRP A 227 -39.76 -15.47 -2.37
N ARG A 228 -40.17 -14.35 -1.78
CA ARG A 228 -40.62 -13.17 -2.54
C ARG A 228 -39.92 -11.95 -1.98
N GLY A 229 -39.19 -11.27 -2.86
CA GLY A 229 -38.64 -9.96 -2.58
C GLY A 229 -37.33 -9.78 -3.29
N MET A 230 -37.36 -9.65 -4.62
CA MET A 230 -36.37 -8.94 -5.44
C MET A 230 -36.93 -8.87 -6.89
N HIS A 231 -37.95 -8.03 -7.08
CA HIS A 231 -38.15 -7.30 -8.33
C HIS A 231 -38.30 -5.83 -7.95
N GLY A 232 -37.52 -4.99 -8.62
CA GLY A 232 -37.19 -3.63 -8.19
C GLY A 232 -38.27 -2.59 -8.45
N ASP A 233 -38.01 -1.39 -7.95
CA ASP A 233 -37.91 -0.17 -8.76
C ASP A 233 -37.43 1.01 -7.88
N LEU A 234 -36.48 1.78 -8.39
CA LEU A 234 -36.18 3.17 -7.97
C LEU A 234 -37.24 4.08 -8.66
N PRO A 235 -37.63 5.28 -8.14
CA PRO A 235 -36.67 6.37 -7.87
C PRO A 235 -37.06 7.46 -6.83
N CYS A 236 -36.08 8.32 -6.56
CA CYS A 236 -36.13 9.75 -6.21
C CYS A 236 -37.11 10.30 -5.15
N GLY A 237 -36.56 11.04 -4.18
CA GLY A 237 -37.22 12.27 -3.72
C GLY A 237 -37.02 12.67 -2.26
N ILE A 238 -36.00 13.52 -2.03
CA ILE A 238 -35.97 14.69 -1.13
C ILE A 238 -36.68 14.60 0.24
N SER A 239 -35.89 14.81 1.32
CA SER A 239 -36.03 15.98 2.21
C SER A 239 -35.83 15.65 3.70
N VAL A 240 -34.69 16.12 4.21
CA VAL A 240 -34.47 16.84 5.48
C VAL A 240 -35.17 16.32 6.75
N CYS A 241 -34.37 15.82 7.70
CA CYS A 241 -34.17 16.43 9.03
C CYS A 241 -33.21 15.57 9.88
N SER A 242 -32.02 16.11 10.17
CA SER A 242 -31.31 15.84 11.44
C SER A 242 -32.15 16.38 12.61
N PRO A 243 -32.02 15.81 13.82
CA PRO A 243 -31.09 16.44 14.77
C PRO A 243 -30.32 15.47 15.69
N ASN A 244 -29.06 15.85 15.93
CA ASN A 244 -28.28 15.83 17.18
C ASN A 244 -28.42 14.68 18.20
N SER A 245 -27.26 14.05 18.44
CA SER A 245 -26.59 13.57 19.68
C SER A 245 -27.16 13.97 21.05
N PRO A 246 -26.58 13.51 22.18
CA PRO A 246 -26.00 12.21 22.54
C PRO A 246 -26.70 11.61 23.80
N ARG A 247 -26.44 10.34 24.16
CA ARG A 247 -26.88 9.79 25.45
C ARG A 247 -25.71 9.68 26.42
N GLU A 248 -25.64 10.65 27.33
CA GLU A 248 -25.06 10.48 28.66
C GLU A 248 -26.00 9.63 29.54
N VAL A 249 -25.41 8.85 30.45
CA VAL A 249 -26.01 8.41 31.72
C VAL A 249 -24.86 8.27 32.76
N PRO A 250 -25.12 8.32 34.08
CA PRO A 250 -24.58 9.34 34.98
C PRO A 250 -23.72 8.76 36.13
N GLY A 251 -23.19 9.66 36.97
CA GLY A 251 -22.42 9.42 38.22
C GLY A 251 -23.14 8.59 39.30
N GLY A 252 -22.62 8.37 40.52
CA GLY A 252 -21.44 8.84 41.27
C GLY A 252 -20.92 7.67 42.15
N HIS A 253 -20.05 7.79 43.16
CA HIS A 253 -19.75 8.84 44.13
C HIS A 253 -18.36 8.59 44.80
N SER A 254 -17.85 9.65 45.44
CA SER A 254 -16.77 9.83 46.44
C SER A 254 -16.42 8.64 47.36
N GLU A 255 -15.23 8.49 47.95
CA GLU A 255 -14.61 9.31 49.03
C GLU A 255 -13.11 8.99 49.16
N ALA A 256 -12.22 9.99 49.25
CA ALA A 256 -11.65 10.58 50.47
C ALA A 256 -10.64 9.71 51.26
N ARG A 257 -9.33 9.94 51.02
CA ARG A 257 -8.34 10.36 52.03
C ARG A 257 -7.01 10.70 51.40
#